data_AF-A0A530KPI1-F1
#
_entry.id   AF-A0A530KPI1-F1
#
_cell.length_a   1.000
_cell.length_b   1.000
_cell.length_c   1.000
_cell.angle_alpha   90.00
_cell.angle_beta   90.00
_cell.angle_gamma   90.00
#
_symmetry.space_group_name_H-M   'P 1'
#
loop_
_entity.id
_entity.type
_entity.pdbx_description
1 polymer ?
#
loop_
_entity_poly.entity_id
_entity_poly.type
_entity_poly.pdbx_seq_one_letter_code
_entity_poly.pdbx_strand_id
1 'polypeptide(L)'
;MESLKMTNRESLTRRLKNTSFYWRWRSRITRCRRAWRYVFDTMTKDDAQWITTDCRDVAGWHPLASLCNESVMEFALDVYEDHPDLARLVAAACSRVGEKWDDHSESASAAADWAMEKVAEYAAMENIELAKRERWWED
;
A
#
# COMPACT_ATOMS: atom_id res chain seq x y z
N MET A 1 19.50 17.94 47.36
CA MET A 1 18.14 18.51 47.13
C MET A 1 17.80 18.46 45.64
N GLU A 2 17.99 17.31 44.98
CA GLU A 2 17.84 17.16 43.50
C GLU A 2 16.90 16.02 43.08
N SER A 3 16.59 15.08 43.97
CA SER A 3 15.75 13.90 43.67
C SER A 3 14.26 14.22 43.46
N LEU A 4 13.76 15.36 43.95
CA LEU A 4 12.34 15.74 43.90
C LEU A 4 11.89 16.41 42.58
N LYS A 5 12.81 16.80 41.69
CA LYS A 5 12.46 17.44 40.41
C LYS A 5 12.24 16.43 39.27
N MET A 6 12.90 15.27 39.29
CA MET A 6 12.74 14.25 38.25
C MET A 6 11.39 13.52 38.32
N THR A 7 10.90 13.21 39.51
CA THR A 7 9.64 12.48 39.72
C THR A 7 8.37 13.25 39.34
N ASN A 8 8.40 14.58 39.44
CA ASN A 8 7.25 15.43 39.12
C ASN A 8 7.06 15.61 37.59
N ARG A 9 8.15 15.60 36.81
CA ARG A 9 8.09 15.71 35.34
C ARG A 9 7.56 14.43 34.69
N GLU A 10 7.92 13.27 35.23
CA GLU A 10 7.43 11.98 34.75
C GLU A 10 5.96 11.73 35.11
N SER A 11 5.49 12.20 36.27
CA SER A 11 4.09 12.03 36.68
C SER A 11 3.12 12.94 35.89
N LEU A 12 3.54 14.17 35.57
CA LEU A 12 2.76 15.12 34.76
C LEU A 12 2.68 14.69 33.29
N THR A 13 3.79 14.21 32.71
CA THR A 13 3.79 13.69 31.34
C THR A 13 2.92 12.44 31.18
N ARG A 14 2.82 11.61 32.22
CA ARG A 14 1.93 10.43 32.26
C ARG A 14 0.45 10.82 32.41
N ARG A 15 0.13 11.86 33.20
CA ARG A 15 -1.24 12.40 33.34
C ARG A 15 -1.75 13.08 32.06
N LEU A 16 -0.88 13.83 31.36
CA LEU A 16 -1.22 14.44 30.08
C LEU A 16 -1.44 13.38 28.99
N LYS A 17 -0.71 12.26 29.00
CA LYS A 17 -0.93 11.13 28.07
C LYS A 17 -2.25 10.37 28.33
N ASN A 18 -2.84 10.49 29.52
CA ASN A 18 -4.09 9.82 29.90
C ASN A 18 -5.36 10.64 29.64
N THR A 19 -5.24 11.86 29.13
CA THR A 19 -6.41 12.69 28.80
C THR A 19 -6.81 12.49 27.33
N SER A 20 -8.12 12.32 27.07
CA SER A 20 -8.63 12.16 25.70
C SER A 20 -8.23 13.32 24.78
N PHE A 21 -8.00 14.50 25.35
CA PHE A 21 -7.47 15.67 24.66
C PHE A 21 -6.11 15.42 24.00
N TYR A 22 -5.18 14.76 24.69
CA TYR A 22 -3.87 14.44 24.13
C TYR A 22 -4.01 13.52 22.92
N TRP A 23 -4.85 12.49 23.00
CA TRP A 23 -5.09 11.57 21.88
C TRP A 23 -5.79 12.25 20.70
N ARG A 24 -6.78 13.12 20.96
CA ARG A 24 -7.45 13.91 19.91
C ARG A 24 -6.48 14.87 19.22
N TRP A 25 -5.65 15.56 20.01
CA TRP A 25 -4.66 16.50 19.48
C TRP A 25 -3.55 15.78 18.70
N ARG A 26 -3.03 14.68 19.24
CA ARG A 26 -2.05 13.83 18.56
C ARG A 26 -2.61 13.29 17.24
N SER A 27 -3.85 12.83 17.22
CA SER A 27 -4.52 12.37 15.99
C SER A 27 -4.61 13.48 14.94
N ARG A 28 -5.01 14.71 15.34
CA ARG A 28 -5.03 15.87 14.45
C ARG A 28 -3.66 16.23 13.89
N ILE A 29 -2.62 16.27 14.73
CA ILE A 29 -1.25 16.53 14.28
C ILE A 29 -0.81 15.49 13.25
N THR A 30 -1.08 14.20 13.49
CA THR A 30 -0.74 13.13 12.55
C THR A 30 -1.43 13.32 11.20
N ARG A 31 -2.72 13.68 11.19
CA ARG A 31 -3.47 13.98 9.95
C ARG A 31 -2.89 15.17 9.20
N CYS A 32 -2.58 16.27 9.91
CA CYS A 32 -1.92 17.43 9.29
C CYS A 32 -0.56 17.07 8.69
N ARG A 33 0.22 16.21 9.36
CA ARG A 33 1.52 15.76 8.84
C ARG A 33 1.38 14.93 7.56
N ARG A 34 0.39 14.03 7.50
CA ARG A 34 0.10 13.24 6.29
C ARG A 34 -0.35 14.14 5.15
N ALA A 35 -1.26 15.08 5.40
CA ALA A 35 -1.70 16.07 4.42
C ALA A 35 -0.54 16.91 3.89
N TRP A 36 0.39 17.32 4.76
CA TRP A 36 1.61 18.01 4.33
C TRP A 36 2.44 17.15 3.38
N ARG A 37 2.69 15.89 3.72
CA ARG A 37 3.43 14.97 2.84
C ARG A 37 2.74 14.73 1.50
N TYR A 38 1.41 14.73 1.47
CA TYR A 38 0.63 14.68 0.24
C TYR A 38 0.85 15.94 -0.62
N VAL A 39 0.76 17.13 -0.02
CA VAL A 39 0.96 18.41 -0.72
C VAL A 39 2.36 18.52 -1.34
N PHE A 40 3.38 18.00 -0.68
CA PHE A 40 4.77 18.08 -1.15
C PHE A 40 5.25 16.85 -1.94
N ASP A 41 4.34 15.94 -2.30
CA ASP A 41 4.66 14.69 -3.01
C ASP A 41 5.75 13.83 -2.34
N THR A 42 5.80 13.88 -1.00
CA THR A 42 6.75 13.11 -0.19
C THR A 42 6.05 12.02 0.62
N MET A 43 4.94 11.48 0.11
CA MET A 43 4.19 10.44 0.82
C MET A 43 4.95 9.12 0.87
N THR A 44 4.83 8.44 2.01
CA THR A 44 5.21 7.02 2.09
C THR A 44 4.00 6.14 1.76
N LYS A 45 4.25 4.86 1.46
CA LYS A 45 3.19 3.86 1.29
C LYS A 45 2.23 3.84 2.49
N ASP A 46 2.76 3.89 3.70
CA ASP A 46 1.97 3.94 4.94
C ASP A 46 1.05 5.16 5.01
N ASP A 47 1.54 6.34 4.62
CA ASP A 47 0.73 7.56 4.62
C ASP A 47 -0.46 7.43 3.67
N ALA A 48 -0.25 6.84 2.48
CA ALA A 48 -1.31 6.57 1.51
C ALA A 48 -2.35 5.57 2.05
N GLN A 49 -1.92 4.46 2.64
CA GLN A 49 -2.82 3.46 3.24
C GLN A 49 -3.69 4.05 4.34
N TRP A 50 -3.10 4.90 5.18
CA TRP A 50 -3.84 5.60 6.22
C TRP A 50 -4.84 6.61 5.67
N ILE A 51 -4.47 7.38 4.65
CA ILE A 51 -5.40 8.33 4.00
C ILE A 51 -6.58 7.57 3.39
N THR A 52 -6.32 6.51 2.62
CA THR A 52 -7.37 5.66 2.05
C THR A 52 -8.31 5.14 3.13
N THR A 53 -7.76 4.69 4.27
CA THR A 53 -8.55 4.21 5.41
C THR A 53 -9.38 5.31 6.06
N ASP A 54 -8.80 6.49 6.31
CA ASP A 54 -9.48 7.65 6.89
C ASP A 54 -10.61 8.16 5.97
N CYS A 55 -10.51 7.94 4.66
CA CYS A 55 -11.49 8.38 3.66
C CYS A 55 -12.66 7.41 3.44
N ARG A 56 -12.58 6.14 3.85
CA ARG A 56 -13.60 5.11 3.55
C ARG A 56 -15.01 5.54 3.90
N ASP A 57 -15.20 6.01 5.13
CA ASP A 57 -16.52 6.41 5.64
C ASP A 57 -17.09 7.63 4.90
N VAL A 58 -16.23 8.58 4.53
CA VAL A 58 -16.63 9.80 3.82
C VAL A 58 -16.91 9.52 2.35
N ALA A 59 -16.10 8.64 1.75
CA ALA A 59 -16.22 8.29 0.34
C ALA A 59 -17.33 7.27 0.07
N GLY A 60 -17.84 6.60 1.13
CA GLY A 60 -18.95 5.66 1.04
C GLY A 60 -18.58 4.31 0.44
N TRP A 61 -17.30 4.06 0.20
CA TRP A 61 -16.79 2.78 -0.29
C TRP A 61 -15.76 2.19 0.68
N HIS A 62 -15.87 0.88 0.89
CA HIS A 62 -15.00 0.12 1.78
C HIS A 62 -14.23 -0.90 0.94
N PRO A 63 -12.97 -0.62 0.58
CA PRO A 63 -12.18 -1.54 -0.22
C PRO A 63 -11.84 -2.76 0.65
N LEU A 64 -12.54 -3.87 0.40
CA LEU A 64 -12.26 -5.16 1.07
C LEU A 64 -11.15 -5.93 0.36
N ALA A 65 -11.05 -5.77 -0.96
CA ALA A 65 -9.99 -6.32 -1.79
C ALA A 65 -9.46 -5.21 -2.70
N SER A 66 -8.15 -5.19 -2.93
CA SER A 66 -7.49 -4.19 -3.77
C SER A 66 -6.39 -4.86 -4.57
N LEU A 67 -6.22 -4.42 -5.82
CA LEU A 67 -5.08 -4.82 -6.64
C LEU A 67 -3.80 -4.27 -5.99
N CYS A 68 -2.83 -5.16 -5.78
CA CYS A 68 -1.62 -4.88 -5.04
C CYS A 68 -0.40 -5.34 -5.85
N ASN A 69 0.59 -4.46 -6.00
CA ASN A 69 1.80 -4.79 -6.76
C ASN A 69 2.52 -6.00 -6.14
N GLU A 70 2.57 -6.08 -4.81
CA GLU A 70 3.21 -7.18 -4.10
C GLU A 70 2.52 -8.53 -4.40
N SER A 71 1.19 -8.58 -4.38
CA SER A 71 0.44 -9.81 -4.69
C SER A 71 0.56 -10.22 -6.16
N VAL A 72 0.54 -9.25 -7.08
CA VAL A 72 0.76 -9.53 -8.51
C VAL A 72 2.21 -9.96 -8.77
N MET A 73 3.18 -9.42 -8.02
CA MET A 73 4.58 -9.86 -8.10
C MET A 73 4.73 -11.31 -7.61
N GLU A 74 4.05 -11.70 -6.53
CA GLU A 74 4.01 -13.10 -6.09
C GLU A 74 3.46 -14.01 -7.19
N PHE A 75 2.34 -13.65 -7.82
CA PHE A 75 1.80 -14.40 -8.96
C PHE A 75 2.75 -14.42 -10.15
N ALA A 76 3.44 -13.32 -10.43
CA ALA A 76 4.42 -13.26 -11.50
C ALA A 76 5.60 -14.20 -11.24
N LEU A 77 6.08 -14.28 -10.00
CA LEU A 77 7.15 -15.19 -9.61
C LEU A 77 6.70 -16.66 -9.56
N ASP A 78 5.41 -16.94 -9.44
CA ASP A 78 4.89 -18.31 -9.60
C ASP A 78 4.91 -18.79 -11.06
N VAL A 79 4.87 -17.86 -12.02
CA VAL A 79 4.78 -18.15 -13.46
C VAL A 79 6.13 -17.97 -14.17
N TYR A 80 6.90 -16.97 -13.78
CA TYR A 80 8.16 -16.58 -14.40
C TYR A 80 9.32 -16.74 -13.42
N GLU A 81 10.50 -16.97 -13.97
CA GLU A 81 11.72 -16.82 -13.18
C GLU A 81 11.96 -15.36 -12.80
N ASP A 82 12.72 -15.16 -11.73
CA ASP A 82 13.09 -13.82 -11.29
C ASP A 82 13.86 -13.09 -12.41
N HIS A 83 13.43 -11.87 -12.71
CA HIS A 83 13.95 -11.05 -13.79
C HIS A 83 14.02 -9.59 -13.34
N PRO A 84 15.12 -8.85 -13.64
CA PRO A 84 15.32 -7.49 -13.15
C PRO A 84 14.20 -6.51 -13.53
N ASP A 85 13.59 -6.68 -14.70
CA ASP A 85 12.48 -5.84 -15.15
C ASP A 85 11.11 -6.26 -14.62
N LEU A 86 10.96 -7.44 -14.00
CA LEU A 86 9.66 -7.99 -13.66
C LEU A 86 8.88 -7.09 -12.71
N ALA A 87 9.55 -6.55 -11.68
CA ALA A 87 8.93 -5.62 -10.73
C ALA A 87 8.43 -4.33 -11.41
N ARG A 88 9.17 -3.82 -12.40
CA ARG A 88 8.76 -2.62 -13.17
C ARG A 88 7.56 -2.93 -14.06
N LEU A 89 7.56 -4.07 -14.74
CA LEU A 89 6.44 -4.51 -15.59
C LEU A 89 5.17 -4.73 -14.75
N VAL A 90 5.29 -5.38 -13.59
CA VAL A 90 4.17 -5.57 -12.64
C VAL A 90 3.62 -4.23 -12.18
N ALA A 91 4.48 -3.28 -11.80
CA ALA A 91 4.04 -1.96 -11.38
C ALA A 91 3.30 -1.20 -12.50
N ALA A 92 3.82 -1.26 -13.73
CA ALA A 92 3.19 -0.65 -14.90
C ALA A 92 1.83 -1.29 -15.21
N ALA A 93 1.76 -2.63 -15.17
CA ALA A 93 0.53 -3.39 -15.37
C ALA A 93 -0.53 -3.03 -14.33
N CYS A 94 -0.17 -3.03 -13.05
CA CYS A 94 -1.09 -2.69 -11.96
C CYS A 94 -1.60 -1.24 -12.08
N SER A 95 -0.73 -0.29 -12.44
CA SER A 95 -1.13 1.10 -12.70
C SER A 95 -2.15 1.16 -13.83
N ARG A 96 -1.87 0.47 -14.94
CA ARG A 96 -2.75 0.48 -16.11
C ARG A 96 -4.11 -0.17 -15.84
N VAL A 97 -4.14 -1.26 -15.08
CA VAL A 97 -5.39 -1.90 -14.66
C VAL A 97 -6.15 -0.96 -13.73
N GLY A 98 -5.51 -0.42 -12.69
CA GLY A 98 -6.12 0.51 -11.74
C GLY A 98 -6.74 1.75 -12.40
N GLU A 99 -6.15 2.27 -13.48
CA GLU A 99 -6.71 3.40 -14.24
C GLU A 99 -7.98 3.07 -15.03
N LYS A 100 -8.21 1.81 -15.41
CA LYS A 100 -9.37 1.39 -16.22
C LYS A 100 -10.38 0.54 -15.48
N TRP A 101 -10.00 0.01 -14.32
CA TRP A 101 -10.87 -0.81 -13.50
C TRP A 101 -11.89 0.07 -12.79
N ASP A 102 -13.05 0.26 -13.41
CA ASP A 102 -14.11 1.15 -12.91
C ASP A 102 -15.23 0.39 -12.16
N ASP A 103 -15.13 -0.93 -12.03
CA ASP A 103 -16.24 -1.72 -11.52
C ASP A 103 -16.13 -2.04 -10.02
N HIS A 104 -17.20 -1.70 -9.30
CA HIS A 104 -17.39 -2.00 -7.88
C HIS A 104 -17.91 -3.43 -7.66
N SER A 105 -18.17 -4.18 -8.74
CA SER A 105 -18.78 -5.51 -8.72
C SER A 105 -17.84 -6.67 -9.05
N GLU A 106 -16.69 -6.40 -9.66
CA GLU A 106 -15.74 -7.45 -10.06
C GLU A 106 -14.71 -7.74 -8.96
N SER A 107 -14.27 -9.00 -8.87
CA SER A 107 -13.33 -9.43 -7.83
C SER A 107 -11.92 -8.91 -8.11
N ALA A 108 -11.17 -8.62 -7.05
CA ALA A 108 -9.75 -8.25 -7.16
C ALA A 108 -8.89 -9.33 -7.83
N SER A 109 -9.36 -10.58 -7.85
CA SER A 109 -8.70 -11.67 -8.59
C SER A 109 -8.75 -11.44 -10.10
N ALA A 110 -9.88 -11.00 -10.65
CA ALA A 110 -10.00 -10.70 -12.08
C ALA A 110 -9.09 -9.53 -12.49
N ALA A 111 -8.97 -8.53 -11.61
CA ALA A 111 -8.01 -7.43 -11.81
C ALA A 111 -6.55 -7.93 -11.79
N ALA A 112 -6.23 -8.89 -10.94
CA ALA A 112 -4.89 -9.49 -10.86
C ALA A 112 -4.58 -10.35 -12.09
N ASP A 113 -5.54 -11.15 -12.56
CA ASP A 113 -5.42 -11.93 -13.79
C ASP A 113 -5.16 -11.01 -14.98
N TRP A 114 -5.92 -9.92 -15.09
CA TRP A 114 -5.70 -8.93 -16.14
C TRP A 114 -4.34 -8.22 -16.02
N ALA A 115 -3.88 -7.95 -14.80
CA ALA A 115 -2.54 -7.40 -14.58
C ALA A 115 -1.46 -8.37 -15.07
N MET A 116 -1.62 -9.67 -14.85
CA MET A 116 -0.70 -10.70 -15.37
C MET A 116 -0.68 -10.76 -16.90
N GLU A 117 -1.84 -10.65 -17.54
CA GLU A 117 -1.90 -10.51 -19.01
C GLU A 117 -1.12 -9.28 -19.49
N LYS A 118 -1.26 -8.15 -18.78
CA LYS A 118 -0.53 -6.91 -19.10
C LYS A 118 0.98 -7.03 -18.88
N VAL A 119 1.43 -7.77 -17.87
CA VAL A 119 2.87 -8.05 -17.69
C VAL A 119 3.44 -8.76 -18.93
N ALA A 120 2.75 -9.77 -19.44
CA ALA A 120 3.19 -10.51 -20.63
C ALA A 120 3.16 -9.62 -21.89
N GLU A 121 2.11 -8.82 -22.06
CA GLU A 121 2.01 -7.87 -23.18
C GLU A 121 3.14 -6.84 -23.17
N TYR A 122 3.45 -6.26 -22.01
CA TYR A 122 4.51 -5.26 -21.87
C TYR A 122 5.90 -5.84 -22.07
N ALA A 123 6.15 -7.04 -21.54
CA ALA A 123 7.38 -7.77 -21.82
C ALA A 123 7.57 -7.96 -23.34
N ALA A 124 6.52 -8.41 -24.04
CA ALA A 124 6.57 -8.59 -25.49
C ALA A 124 6.78 -7.28 -26.26
N MET A 125 6.09 -6.20 -25.88
CA MET A 125 6.24 -4.87 -26.50
C MET A 125 7.65 -4.31 -26.34
N GLU A 126 8.29 -4.56 -25.21
CA GLU A 126 9.64 -4.09 -24.90
C GLU A 126 10.75 -5.07 -25.34
N ASN A 127 10.39 -6.20 -25.98
CA ASN A 127 11.31 -7.30 -26.34
C ASN A 127 12.09 -7.86 -25.14
N ILE A 128 11.43 -7.99 -24.00
CA ILE A 128 11.96 -8.61 -22.78
C ILE A 128 11.52 -10.07 -22.74
N GLU A 129 12.48 -10.99 -22.68
CA GLU A 129 12.20 -12.42 -22.56
C GLU A 129 12.05 -12.83 -21.09
N LEU A 130 10.79 -13.06 -20.67
CA LEU A 130 10.50 -13.64 -19.37
C LEU A 130 10.51 -15.17 -19.48
N ALA A 131 11.51 -15.81 -18.88
CA ALA A 131 11.57 -17.26 -18.79
C ALA A 131 10.42 -17.77 -17.90
N LYS A 132 9.62 -18.71 -18.42
CA LYS A 132 8.60 -19.37 -17.61
C LYS A 132 9.28 -20.31 -16.63
N ARG A 133 8.81 -20.32 -15.39
CA ARG A 133 9.24 -21.26 -14.37
C ARG A 133 8.69 -22.65 -14.71
N GLU A 134 9.54 -23.67 -14.62
CA GLU A 134 9.10 -25.06 -14.71
C GLU A 134 8.26 -25.40 -13.47
N ARG A 135 7.01 -25.81 -13.66
CA ARG A 135 6.10 -26.13 -12.57
C ARG A 135 6.34 -27.57 -12.10
N TRP A 136 7.08 -27.75 -11.01
CA TRP A 136 7.35 -29.06 -10.41
C TRP A 136 6.20 -29.56 -9.53
N TRP A 137 5.01 -29.81 -10.10
CA TRP A 137 3.93 -30.55 -9.44
C TRP A 137 3.08 -31.30 -10.48
N GLU A 138 3.57 -32.46 -10.92
CA GLU A 138 2.75 -33.57 -11.41
C GLU A 138 3.25 -34.84 -10.73
N ASP A 139 2.56 -35.22 -9.64
CA ASP A 139 2.25 -36.59 -9.20
C ASP A 139 1.17 -36.53 -8.10
#